data_AF-A0AA48RFY0-F1
#
_entry.id   AF-A0AA48RFY0-F1
#
_cell.length_a   1.000
_cell.length_b   1.000
_cell.length_c   1.000
_cell.angle_alpha   90.00
_cell.angle_beta   90.00
_cell.angle_gamma   90.00
#
_symmetry.space_group_name_H-M   'P 1'
#
loop_
_entity.id
_entity.type
_entity.pdbx_description
1 polymer ?
#
loop_
_entity_poly.entity_id
_entity_poly.type
_entity_poly.pdbx_seq_one_letter_code
_entity_poly.pdbx_strand_id
1 'polypeptide(L)'
;MNVLTVLPVLSLIVGIALSLHFGFPLYLGMVFSILVTLVSVHRLGYSWRTLLAFGWDGVKQTKPVLLILFLVGLLIPLLMMGGTIPSIIYYGLSVVDVRYMLVLSFLLTSATSYLLGSSVGTLSTIGLSLMGIAHTAGVPGGSVAGALISGAMVGERFSLSPAAGCWY
;
A
#
# COMPACT_ATOMS: atom_id res chain seq x y z
N MET A 1 20.43 20.77 -10.00
CA MET A 1 19.30 19.87 -10.34
C MET A 1 18.56 20.53 -11.51
N ASN A 2 18.59 19.93 -12.70
CA ASN A 2 18.01 20.54 -13.89
C ASN A 2 16.47 20.50 -13.80
N VAL A 3 15.79 21.55 -14.26
CA VAL A 3 14.31 21.66 -14.26
C VAL A 3 13.64 20.44 -14.92
N LEU A 4 14.29 19.83 -15.90
CA LEU A 4 13.80 18.64 -16.62
C LEU A 4 13.73 17.37 -15.75
N THR A 5 14.49 17.25 -14.66
CA THR A 5 14.43 16.07 -13.77
C THR A 5 13.35 16.21 -12.70
N VAL A 6 12.93 17.43 -12.37
CA VAL A 6 11.88 17.70 -11.36
C VAL A 6 10.48 17.61 -11.97
N LEU A 7 10.38 17.90 -13.28
CA LEU A 7 9.16 17.83 -14.09
C LEU A 7 8.36 16.50 -13.96
N PRO A 8 8.97 15.31 -14.05
CA PRO A 8 8.23 14.05 -13.91
C PRO A 8 7.69 13.85 -12.48
N VAL A 9 8.44 14.21 -11.45
CA VAL A 9 8.02 14.10 -10.04
C VAL A 9 6.83 15.02 -9.76
N LEU A 10 6.90 16.28 -10.22
CA LEU A 10 5.78 17.22 -10.13
C LEU A 10 4.56 16.73 -10.92
N SER A 11 4.76 16.18 -12.11
CA SER A 11 3.67 15.64 -12.93
C SER A 11 2.95 14.47 -12.26
N LEU A 12 3.66 13.65 -11.48
CA LEU A 12 3.09 12.54 -10.73
C LEU A 12 2.20 13.05 -9.59
N ILE A 13 2.71 14.01 -8.81
CA ILE A 13 1.97 14.62 -7.70
C ILE A 13 0.72 15.34 -8.20
N VAL A 14 0.86 16.13 -9.26
CA VAL A 14 -0.26 16.85 -9.88
C VAL A 14 -1.26 15.86 -10.51
N GLY A 15 -0.78 14.82 -11.20
CA GLY A 15 -1.63 13.81 -11.82
C GLY A 15 -2.47 13.02 -10.81
N ILE A 16 -1.90 12.68 -9.65
CA ILE A 16 -2.62 12.03 -8.55
C ILE A 16 -3.63 12.99 -7.92
N ALA A 17 -3.23 14.23 -7.63
CA ALA A 17 -4.10 15.25 -7.06
C ALA A 17 -5.30 15.57 -7.95
N LEU A 18 -5.08 15.70 -9.27
CA LEU A 18 -6.14 15.96 -10.25
C LEU A 18 -7.10 14.78 -10.36
N SER A 19 -6.56 13.54 -10.34
CA SER A 19 -7.39 12.32 -10.39
C SER A 19 -8.30 12.20 -9.16
N LEU A 20 -7.81 12.55 -7.97
CA LEU A 20 -8.61 12.55 -6.74
C LEU A 20 -9.67 13.65 -6.73
N HIS A 21 -9.38 14.83 -7.30
CA HIS A 21 -10.33 15.96 -7.32
C HIS A 21 -11.49 15.75 -8.30
N PHE A 22 -11.22 15.14 -9.45
CA PHE A 22 -12.23 14.84 -10.47
C PHE A 22 -12.92 13.48 -10.28
N GLY A 23 -12.51 12.68 -9.28
CA GLY A 23 -13.06 11.36 -9.02
C GLY A 23 -12.75 10.32 -10.10
N PHE A 24 -11.73 10.57 -10.94
CA PHE A 24 -11.28 9.62 -11.95
C PHE A 24 -10.47 8.49 -11.31
N PRO A 25 -10.51 7.27 -11.88
CA PRO A 25 -9.74 6.16 -11.35
C PRO A 25 -8.23 6.45 -11.42
N LEU A 26 -7.53 6.11 -10.34
CA LEU A 26 -6.14 6.50 -10.07
C LEU A 26 -5.14 6.10 -11.17
N TYR A 27 -5.45 5.05 -11.95
CA TYR A 27 -4.61 4.59 -13.05
C TYR A 27 -4.45 5.64 -14.16
N LEU A 28 -5.44 6.51 -14.37
CA LEU A 28 -5.35 7.58 -15.38
C LEU A 28 -4.26 8.60 -15.02
N GLY A 29 -4.16 8.97 -13.74
CA GLY A 29 -3.10 9.85 -13.23
C GLY A 29 -1.70 9.24 -13.40
N MET A 30 -1.58 7.92 -13.21
CA MET A 30 -0.31 7.21 -13.43
C MET A 30 0.09 7.20 -14.91
N VAL A 31 -0.86 6.94 -15.81
CA VAL A 31 -0.62 6.97 -17.26
C VAL A 31 -0.18 8.36 -17.71
N PHE A 32 -0.83 9.43 -17.22
CA PHE A 32 -0.45 10.79 -17.53
C PHE A 32 0.98 11.12 -17.10
N SER A 33 1.38 10.72 -15.89
CA SER A 33 2.74 10.93 -15.39
C SER A 33 3.79 10.16 -16.20
N ILE A 34 3.48 8.94 -16.64
CA ILE A 34 4.35 8.16 -17.54
C ILE A 34 4.54 8.88 -18.88
N LEU A 35 3.48 9.45 -19.45
CA LEU A 35 3.57 10.23 -20.69
C LEU A 35 4.46 11.47 -20.52
N VAL A 36 4.29 12.22 -19.43
CA VAL A 36 5.12 13.40 -19.15
C VAL A 36 6.59 13.01 -18.90
N THR A 37 6.82 11.87 -18.26
CA THR A 37 8.17 11.33 -18.05
C THR A 37 8.83 10.93 -19.36
N LEU A 38 8.10 10.25 -20.26
CA LEU A 38 8.57 9.89 -21.61
C LEU A 38 8.99 11.13 -22.41
N VAL A 39 8.16 12.18 -22.40
CA VAL A 39 8.45 13.45 -23.10
C VAL A 39 9.66 14.16 -22.49
N SER A 40 9.76 14.19 -21.16
CA SER A 40 10.85 14.85 -20.44
C SER A 40 12.20 14.16 -20.71
N VAL A 41 12.23 12.82 -20.67
CA VAL A 41 13.46 12.05 -20.91
C VAL A 41 13.87 12.06 -22.38
N HIS A 42 12.92 12.10 -23.32
CA HIS A 42 13.22 12.30 -24.74
C HIS A 42 13.91 13.66 -25.00
N ARG A 43 13.51 14.72 -24.28
CA ARG A 43 14.16 16.04 -24.34
C ARG A 43 15.59 16.05 -23.78
N LEU A 44 15.98 15.05 -22.96
CA LEU A 44 17.36 14.86 -22.49
C LEU A 44 18.25 14.09 -23.50
N GLY A 45 17.72 13.66 -24.63
CA GLY A 45 18.51 12.99 -25.69
C GLY A 45 18.70 11.48 -25.49
N TYR A 46 17.98 10.85 -24.57
CA TYR A 46 17.99 9.39 -24.43
C TYR A 46 17.25 8.71 -25.58
N SER A 47 17.79 7.59 -26.06
CA SER A 47 17.16 6.82 -27.14
C SER A 47 15.87 6.14 -26.64
N TRP A 48 14.85 6.07 -27.51
CA TRP A 48 13.60 5.35 -27.23
C TRP A 48 13.84 3.91 -26.74
N ARG A 49 14.83 3.22 -27.31
CA ARG A 49 15.19 1.85 -26.90
C ARG A 49 15.64 1.78 -25.43
N THR A 50 16.33 2.79 -24.94
CA THR A 50 16.79 2.85 -23.55
C THR A 50 15.61 3.05 -22.58
N LEU A 51 14.64 3.93 -22.92
CA LEU A 51 13.43 4.11 -22.11
C LEU A 51 12.57 2.83 -22.06
N LEU A 52 12.40 2.17 -23.20
CA LEU A 52 11.67 0.90 -23.28
C LEU A 52 12.38 -0.22 -22.51
N ALA A 53 13.71 -0.28 -22.56
CA ALA A 53 14.49 -1.23 -21.77
C ALA A 53 14.31 -1.03 -20.26
N PHE A 54 14.35 0.23 -19.78
CA PHE A 54 14.09 0.56 -18.38
C PHE A 54 12.67 0.16 -17.93
N GLY A 55 11.66 0.44 -18.77
CA GLY A 55 10.29 0.00 -18.50
C GLY A 55 10.17 -1.53 -18.43
N TRP A 56 10.83 -2.23 -19.35
CA TRP A 56 10.81 -3.69 -19.43
C TRP A 56 11.50 -4.36 -18.23
N ASP A 57 12.62 -3.82 -17.76
CA ASP A 57 13.30 -4.35 -16.59
C ASP A 57 12.50 -4.11 -15.30
N GLY A 58 11.77 -2.99 -15.18
CA GLY A 58 10.82 -2.77 -14.08
C GLY A 58 9.69 -3.80 -14.05
N VAL A 59 9.15 -4.19 -15.22
CA VAL A 59 8.13 -5.24 -15.32
C VAL A 59 8.69 -6.60 -14.90
N LYS A 60 9.91 -6.96 -15.33
CA LYS A 60 10.55 -8.22 -14.93
C LYS A 60 10.74 -8.32 -13.42
N GLN A 61 11.12 -7.22 -12.77
CA GLN A 61 11.32 -7.20 -11.32
C GLN A 61 10.01 -7.49 -10.54
N THR A 62 8.87 -7.15 -11.12
CA THR A 62 7.54 -7.32 -10.48
C THR A 62 6.92 -8.70 -10.74
N LYS A 63 7.45 -9.48 -11.70
CA LYS A 63 6.96 -10.82 -12.04
C LYS A 63 6.75 -11.76 -10.85
N PRO A 64 7.71 -11.94 -9.91
CA PRO A 64 7.51 -12.84 -8.77
C PRO A 64 6.39 -12.36 -7.83
N VAL A 65 6.25 -11.04 -7.64
CA VAL A 65 5.19 -10.45 -6.81
C VAL A 65 3.81 -10.71 -7.42
N LEU A 66 3.68 -10.57 -8.74
CA LEU A 66 2.43 -10.84 -9.45
C LEU A 66 1.96 -12.28 -9.26
N LEU A 67 2.89 -13.24 -9.24
CA LEU A 67 2.61 -14.65 -9.04
C LEU A 67 2.10 -14.92 -7.61
N ILE A 68 2.74 -14.32 -6.60
CA ILE A 68 2.29 -14.41 -5.20
C ILE A 68 0.89 -13.80 -5.04
N LEU A 69 0.67 -12.62 -5.61
CA LEU A 69 -0.63 -11.93 -5.52
C LEU A 69 -1.74 -12.74 -6.22
N PHE A 70 -1.42 -13.39 -7.34
CA PHE A 70 -2.34 -14.30 -8.02
C PHE A 70 -2.68 -15.52 -7.15
N LEU A 71 -1.69 -16.13 -6.50
CA LEU A 71 -1.88 -17.25 -5.59
C LEU A 71 -2.75 -16.87 -4.39
N VAL A 72 -2.46 -15.73 -3.75
CA VAL A 72 -3.23 -15.21 -2.61
C VAL A 72 -4.65 -14.81 -3.05
N GLY A 73 -4.79 -14.25 -4.24
CA GLY A 73 -6.09 -13.91 -4.83
C GLY A 73 -7.00 -15.13 -5.05
N LEU A 74 -6.42 -16.30 -5.32
CA LEU A 74 -7.15 -17.58 -5.37
C LEU A 74 -7.38 -18.17 -3.97
N LEU A 75 -6.44 -17.97 -3.05
CA LEU A 75 -6.50 -18.52 -1.69
C LEU A 75 -7.63 -17.92 -0.85
N ILE A 76 -7.83 -16.59 -0.90
CA ILE A 76 -8.85 -15.88 -0.10
C ILE A 76 -10.29 -16.40 -0.38
N PRO A 77 -10.76 -16.50 -1.64
CA PRO A 77 -12.10 -17.03 -1.92
C PRO A 77 -12.24 -18.51 -1.54
N LEU A 78 -11.18 -19.32 -1.67
CA LEU A 78 -11.18 -20.71 -1.19
C LEU A 78 -11.38 -20.78 0.33
N LEU A 79 -10.73 -19.89 1.09
CA LEU A 79 -10.91 -19.79 2.53
C LEU A 79 -12.28 -19.21 2.93
N MET A 80 -12.90 -18.38 2.08
CA MET A 80 -14.28 -17.94 2.27
C MET A 80 -15.27 -19.09 2.05
N MET A 81 -15.11 -19.85 0.97
CA MET A 81 -15.94 -21.05 0.71
C MET A 81 -15.75 -22.13 1.77
N GLY A 82 -14.52 -22.30 2.27
CA GLY A 82 -14.20 -23.22 3.35
C GLY A 82 -14.70 -22.78 4.72
N GLY A 83 -15.33 -21.61 4.83
CA GLY A 83 -15.88 -21.09 6.09
C GLY A 83 -14.83 -20.59 7.09
N THR A 84 -13.53 -20.74 6.80
CA THR A 84 -12.44 -20.36 7.70
C THR A 84 -12.43 -18.86 8.00
N ILE A 85 -12.57 -18.00 6.99
CA ILE A 85 -12.62 -16.53 7.19
C ILE A 85 -13.87 -16.11 7.99
N PRO A 86 -15.11 -16.55 7.63
CA PRO A 86 -16.30 -16.28 8.43
C PRO A 86 -16.19 -16.75 9.88
N SER A 87 -15.64 -17.95 10.13
CA SER A 87 -15.44 -18.48 11.48
C SER A 87 -14.47 -17.61 12.29
N ILE A 88 -13.34 -17.19 11.70
CA ILE A 88 -12.38 -16.29 12.37
C ILE A 88 -13.05 -14.95 12.72
N ILE A 89 -13.88 -14.40 11.85
CA ILE A 89 -14.59 -13.14 12.12
C ILE A 89 -15.60 -13.32 13.25
N TYR A 90 -16.41 -14.38 13.23
CA TYR A 90 -17.41 -14.67 14.25
C TYR A 90 -16.79 -14.82 15.64
N TYR A 91 -15.72 -15.60 15.76
CA TYR A 91 -14.99 -15.76 17.02
C TYR A 91 -14.18 -14.51 17.38
N GLY A 92 -13.63 -13.78 16.40
CA GLY A 92 -12.89 -12.55 16.62
C GLY A 92 -13.74 -11.45 17.27
N LEU A 93 -14.98 -11.25 16.82
CA LEU A 93 -15.91 -10.30 17.45
C LEU A 93 -16.30 -10.69 18.88
N SER A 94 -16.27 -11.98 19.22
CA SER A 94 -16.57 -12.42 20.60
C SER A 94 -15.43 -12.15 21.59
N VAL A 95 -14.19 -12.00 21.09
CA VAL A 95 -12.99 -11.76 21.91
C VAL A 95 -12.64 -10.27 21.98
N VAL A 96 -12.99 -9.48 20.95
CA VAL A 96 -12.65 -8.06 20.85
C VAL A 96 -13.80 -7.19 21.33
N ASP A 97 -13.62 -6.53 22.47
CA ASP A 97 -14.51 -5.45 22.89
C ASP A 97 -14.28 -4.21 22.00
N VAL A 98 -15.33 -3.80 21.29
CA VAL A 98 -15.32 -2.66 20.34
C VAL A 98 -14.82 -1.38 21.01
N ARG A 99 -14.97 -1.26 22.35
CA ARG A 99 -14.46 -0.13 23.15
C ARG A 99 -12.95 0.04 23.08
N TYR A 100 -12.17 -1.04 22.93
CA TYR A 100 -10.71 -1.00 22.87
C TYR A 100 -10.14 -1.16 21.47
N MET A 101 -11.00 -1.18 20.44
CA MET A 101 -10.58 -1.46 19.06
C MET A 101 -9.56 -0.46 18.51
N LEU A 102 -9.62 0.81 18.93
CA LEU A 102 -8.63 1.83 18.56
C LEU A 102 -7.25 1.53 19.14
N VAL A 103 -7.19 1.13 20.41
CA VAL A 103 -5.93 0.81 21.09
C VAL A 103 -5.35 -0.50 20.55
N LEU A 104 -6.20 -1.51 20.34
CA LEU A 104 -5.83 -2.80 19.77
C LEU A 104 -5.30 -2.67 18.34
N SER A 105 -5.96 -1.87 17.50
CA SER A 105 -5.51 -1.63 16.12
C SER A 105 -4.15 -0.95 16.07
N PHE A 106 -3.91 0.04 16.94
CA PHE A 106 -2.60 0.66 17.09
C PHE A 106 -1.53 -0.36 17.53
N LEU A 107 -1.81 -1.14 18.58
CA LEU A 107 -0.83 -2.07 19.16
C LEU A 107 -0.49 -3.22 18.22
N LEU A 108 -1.51 -3.81 17.57
CA LEU A 108 -1.33 -4.90 16.61
C LEU A 108 -0.53 -4.44 15.40
N THR A 109 -0.84 -3.26 14.86
CA THR A 109 -0.12 -2.72 13.68
C THR A 109 1.30 -2.32 14.05
N SER A 110 1.54 -1.83 15.27
CA SER A 110 2.89 -1.54 15.76
C SER A 110 3.72 -2.82 15.95
N ALA A 111 3.18 -3.84 16.60
CA ALA A 111 3.89 -5.11 16.81
C ALA A 111 4.19 -5.82 15.49
N THR A 112 3.26 -5.80 14.55
CA THR A 112 3.44 -6.47 13.25
C THR A 112 4.33 -5.67 12.32
N SER A 113 4.30 -4.34 12.35
CA SER A 113 5.27 -3.51 11.63
C SER A 113 6.68 -3.62 12.21
N TYR A 114 6.81 -3.80 13.52
CA TYR A 114 8.09 -4.12 14.15
C TYR A 114 8.69 -5.44 13.60
N LEU A 115 7.83 -6.45 13.38
CA LEU A 115 8.24 -7.75 12.83
C LEU A 115 8.47 -7.73 11.32
N LEU A 116 7.61 -7.08 10.54
CA LEU A 116 7.70 -6.99 9.07
C LEU A 116 8.75 -5.97 8.61
N GLY A 117 9.07 -4.96 9.41
CA GLY A 117 10.03 -3.89 9.08
C GLY A 117 9.56 -2.93 7.99
N SER A 118 8.29 -3.01 7.56
CA SER A 118 7.70 -2.11 6.55
C SER A 118 6.25 -1.78 6.88
N SER A 119 5.95 -0.49 6.98
CA SER A 119 4.62 0.07 7.26
C SER A 119 3.62 -0.24 6.15
N VAL A 120 4.00 -0.08 4.88
CA VAL A 120 3.13 -0.32 3.72
C VAL A 120 2.71 -1.80 3.64
N GLY A 121 3.66 -2.72 3.88
CA GLY A 121 3.36 -4.16 3.91
C GLY A 121 2.41 -4.53 5.05
N THR A 122 2.58 -3.91 6.22
CA THR A 122 1.74 -4.17 7.40
C THR A 122 0.31 -3.67 7.22
N LEU A 123 0.14 -2.48 6.65
CA LEU A 123 -1.19 -1.95 6.34
C LEU A 123 -1.94 -2.82 5.32
N SER A 124 -1.22 -3.47 4.39
CA SER A 124 -1.82 -4.36 3.40
C SER A 124 -2.32 -5.68 4.02
N THR A 125 -1.63 -6.25 4.99
CA THR A 125 -1.98 -7.57 5.56
C THR A 125 -3.01 -7.46 6.68
N ILE A 126 -2.82 -6.49 7.57
CA ILE A 126 -3.60 -6.36 8.80
C ILE A 126 -4.57 -5.18 8.73
N GLY A 127 -4.17 -4.09 8.07
CA GLY A 127 -4.99 -2.88 7.97
C GLY A 127 -6.35 -3.13 7.32
N LEU A 128 -6.38 -3.76 6.14
CA LEU A 128 -7.64 -4.09 5.46
C LEU A 128 -8.55 -5.01 6.29
N SER A 129 -7.96 -5.95 7.06
CA SER A 129 -8.72 -6.87 7.90
C SER A 129 -9.39 -6.16 9.08
N LEU A 130 -8.63 -5.34 9.84
CA LEU A 130 -9.21 -4.55 10.93
C LEU A 130 -10.18 -3.49 10.44
N MET A 131 -9.96 -2.91 9.27
CA MET A 131 -10.87 -1.94 8.68
C MET A 131 -12.21 -2.60 8.29
N GLY A 132 -12.19 -3.86 7.84
CA GLY A 132 -13.38 -4.67 7.60
C GLY A 132 -14.17 -4.97 8.89
N ILE A 133 -13.48 -5.35 9.98
CA ILE A 133 -14.11 -5.59 11.29
C ILE A 133 -14.66 -4.28 11.89
N ALA A 134 -13.94 -3.17 11.74
CA ALA A 134 -14.40 -1.87 12.22
C ALA A 134 -15.66 -1.39 11.50
N HIS A 135 -15.78 -1.70 10.21
CA HIS A 135 -16.97 -1.38 9.43
C HIS A 135 -18.19 -2.18 9.90
N THR A 136 -18.03 -3.48 10.18
CA THR A 136 -19.13 -4.31 10.72
C THR A 136 -19.49 -3.97 12.16
N ALA A 137 -18.53 -3.47 12.95
CA ALA A 137 -18.73 -2.99 14.31
C ALA A 137 -19.31 -1.56 14.41
N GLY A 138 -19.49 -0.85 13.29
CA GLY A 138 -20.09 0.49 13.25
C GLY A 138 -19.19 1.63 13.78
N VAL A 139 -17.87 1.44 13.84
CA VAL A 139 -16.93 2.44 14.35
C VAL A 139 -16.51 3.41 13.23
N PRO A 140 -16.33 4.71 13.50
CA PRO A 140 -15.90 5.67 12.49
C PRO A 140 -14.57 5.25 11.84
N GLY A 141 -14.62 4.88 10.56
CA GLY A 141 -13.46 4.35 9.82
C GLY A 141 -12.24 5.28 9.81
N GLY A 142 -12.46 6.60 9.87
CA GLY A 142 -11.38 7.58 9.96
C GLY A 142 -10.54 7.46 11.24
N SER A 143 -11.16 7.19 12.37
CA SER A 143 -10.45 7.01 13.65
C SER A 143 -9.60 5.74 13.67
N VAL A 144 -10.13 4.65 13.10
CA VAL A 144 -9.43 3.37 12.98
C VAL A 144 -8.30 3.45 11.96
N ALA A 145 -8.52 4.11 10.83
CA ALA A 145 -7.47 4.35 9.84
C ALA A 145 -6.31 5.16 10.45
N GLY A 146 -6.62 6.21 11.22
CA GLY A 146 -5.61 6.99 11.94
C GLY A 146 -4.80 6.15 12.93
N ALA A 147 -5.47 5.28 13.72
CA ALA A 147 -4.81 4.38 14.66
C ALA A 147 -3.92 3.34 13.98
N LEU A 148 -4.38 2.74 12.86
CA LEU A 148 -3.62 1.80 12.05
C LEU A 148 -2.35 2.44 11.47
N ILE A 149 -2.50 3.62 10.82
CA ILE A 149 -1.36 4.33 10.21
C ILE A 149 -0.36 4.74 11.28
N SER A 150 -0.84 5.28 12.42
CA SER A 150 0.04 5.66 13.53
C SER A 150 0.79 4.46 14.09
N GLY A 151 0.11 3.32 14.30
CA GLY A 151 0.74 2.09 14.77
C GLY A 151 1.80 1.55 13.81
N ALA A 152 1.48 1.50 12.51
CA ALA A 152 2.43 1.07 11.47
C ALA A 152 3.70 1.92 11.46
N MET A 153 3.57 3.24 11.50
CA MET A 153 4.71 4.16 11.45
C MET A 153 5.56 4.08 12.73
N VAL A 154 4.92 3.90 13.89
CA VAL A 154 5.60 3.69 15.16
C VAL A 154 6.39 2.38 15.14
N GLY A 155 5.76 1.27 14.70
CA GLY A 155 6.42 -0.04 14.63
C GLY A 155 7.63 -0.06 13.69
N GLU A 156 7.53 0.62 12.54
CA GLU A 156 8.64 0.75 11.59
C GLU A 156 9.85 1.46 12.22
N ARG A 157 9.62 2.51 13.02
CA ARG A 157 10.69 3.27 13.70
C ARG A 157 11.42 2.46 14.77
N PHE A 158 10.76 1.49 15.39
CA PHE A 158 11.35 0.65 16.43
C PHE A 158 11.84 -0.69 15.91
N SER A 159 11.56 -1.06 14.66
CA SER A 159 11.89 -2.39 14.09
C SER A 159 13.38 -2.73 14.19
N LEU A 160 13.66 -3.97 14.60
CA LEU A 160 15.01 -4.51 14.83
C LEU A 160 15.77 -4.88 13.53
N SER A 161 15.14 -4.75 12.36
CA SER A 161 15.72 -5.15 11.07
C SER A 161 16.73 -4.11 10.55
N PRO A 162 17.94 -4.53 10.09
CA PRO A 162 18.98 -3.62 9.58
C PRO A 162 18.56 -2.77 8.37
N ALA A 163 17.44 -3.08 7.71
CA ALA A 163 16.93 -2.36 6.55
C ALA A 163 16.20 -1.04 6.91
N ALA A 164 15.75 -0.87 8.16
CA ALA A 164 15.03 0.33 8.59
C ALA A 164 15.96 1.56 8.74
N GLY A 165 17.28 1.35 8.81
CA GLY A 165 18.28 2.41 8.92
C GLY A 165 18.73 3.04 7.60
N CYS A 166 18.26 2.56 6.44
CA CYS A 166 18.78 2.99 5.13
C CYS A 166 17.87 3.96 4.35
N TRP A 167 16.91 4.59 5.01
CA TRP A 167 16.07 5.66 4.44
C TRP A 167 16.35 7.05 5.04
N TYR A 168 17.59 7.30 5.48
CA TYR A 168 18.17 8.64 5.68
C TYR A 168 19.52 8.71 4.95
#